data_AF-A0A964BG09-F1
#
_entry.id   AF-A0A964BG09-F1
#
_cell.length_a   1.000
_cell.length_b   1.000
_cell.length_c   1.000
_cell.angle_alpha   90.00
_cell.angle_beta   90.00
_cell.angle_gamma   90.00
#
_symmetry.space_group_name_H-M   'P 1'
#
loop_
_entity.id
_entity.type
_entity.pdbx_description
1 polymer ?
#
loop_
_entity_poly.entity_id
_entity_poly.type
_entity_poly.pdbx_seq_one_letter_code
_entity_poly.pdbx_strand_id
1 'polypeptide(L)'
;MPNRSGAISLVEFSYVSEATSELPPSALLRLEAQTRRFNLEHGLTGELRFDGRSFTQVLEGCWSAIMPLSARILTDRRHGSISISAFRPILARRFTTWSSVGFGVGEAAALRSVGAAGNLRFLPLVPCLPLEGDAEDARDTVRATT
;
A
#
# COMPACT_ATOMS: atom_id res chain seq x y z
N MET A 1 13.15 -29.64 -15.59
CA MET A 1 14.01 -28.64 -14.93
C MET A 1 13.17 -27.40 -14.70
N PRO A 2 12.80 -26.98 -13.47
CA PRO A 2 12.08 -25.73 -13.32
C PRO A 2 13.06 -24.56 -13.49
N ASN A 3 12.57 -23.54 -14.20
CA ASN A 3 13.28 -22.40 -14.75
C ASN A 3 13.92 -21.51 -13.64
N ARG A 4 15.22 -21.22 -13.77
CA ARG A 4 15.91 -20.19 -12.98
C ARG A 4 15.56 -18.82 -13.57
N SER A 5 14.54 -18.19 -13.02
CA SER A 5 14.40 -16.73 -13.08
C SER A 5 14.22 -16.26 -11.64
N GLY A 6 14.86 -15.16 -11.26
CA GLY A 6 14.52 -14.42 -10.06
C GLY A 6 13.12 -13.83 -10.20
N ALA A 7 12.10 -14.71 -10.24
CA ALA A 7 10.73 -14.36 -10.47
C ALA A 7 10.31 -13.47 -9.31
N ILE A 8 10.07 -12.20 -9.64
CA ILE A 8 9.52 -11.22 -8.73
C ILE A 8 8.11 -11.72 -8.39
N SER A 9 7.99 -12.47 -7.29
CA SER A 9 6.71 -13.00 -6.85
C SER A 9 5.82 -11.82 -6.46
N LEU A 10 4.73 -11.63 -7.19
CA LEU A 10 3.70 -10.67 -6.85
C LEU A 10 2.89 -11.21 -5.67
N VAL A 11 2.67 -10.37 -4.66
CA VAL A 11 2.11 -10.76 -3.36
C VAL A 11 1.11 -9.71 -2.89
N GLU A 12 0.01 -10.20 -2.31
CA GLU A 12 -0.96 -9.41 -1.57
C GLU A 12 -0.65 -9.54 -0.07
N PHE A 13 -0.52 -8.42 0.62
CA PHE A 13 -0.57 -8.33 2.08
C PHE A 13 -1.72 -7.41 2.47
N SER A 14 -2.67 -7.91 3.27
CA SER A 14 -3.79 -7.12 3.77
C SER A 14 -4.05 -7.37 5.24
N TYR A 15 -4.46 -6.31 5.93
CA TYR A 15 -4.72 -6.35 7.37
C TYR A 15 -5.79 -5.34 7.78
N VAL A 16 -6.33 -5.58 8.97
CA VAL A 16 -7.15 -4.65 9.74
C VAL A 16 -6.50 -4.42 11.10
N SER A 17 -6.62 -3.22 11.65
CA SER A 17 -6.07 -2.87 12.97
C SER A 17 -6.83 -1.72 13.60
N GLU A 18 -6.67 -1.53 14.91
CA GLU A 18 -7.24 -0.41 15.65
C GLU A 18 -6.17 0.66 15.88
N ALA A 19 -6.51 1.95 15.73
CA ALA A 19 -5.64 3.04 16.13
C ALA A 19 -5.45 3.03 17.66
N THR A 20 -4.21 3.16 18.13
CA THR A 20 -3.89 3.11 19.58
C THR A 20 -4.30 4.36 20.35
N SER A 21 -4.54 5.46 19.63
CA SER A 21 -4.95 6.76 20.16
C SER A 21 -5.65 7.55 19.06
N GLU A 22 -6.45 8.55 19.42
CA GLU A 22 -6.95 9.52 18.44
C GLU A 22 -5.77 10.25 17.77
N LEU A 23 -5.47 9.84 16.54
CA LEU A 23 -4.47 10.53 15.74
C LEU A 23 -5.07 11.86 15.28
N PRO A 24 -4.40 13.00 15.52
CA PRO A 24 -4.94 14.28 15.09
C PRO A 24 -5.08 14.29 13.55
N PRO A 25 -6.07 15.00 13.00
CA PRO A 25 -6.32 15.04 11.55
C PRO A 25 -5.06 15.36 10.73
N SER A 26 -4.21 16.27 11.23
CA SER A 26 -2.94 16.62 10.56
C SER A 26 -1.94 15.46 10.51
N ALA A 27 -1.92 14.57 11.51
CA ALA A 27 -1.07 13.39 11.51
C ALA A 27 -1.59 12.31 10.56
N LEU A 28 -2.92 12.16 10.46
CA LEU A 28 -3.56 11.27 9.49
C LEU A 28 -3.29 11.72 8.05
N LEU A 29 -3.40 13.02 7.76
CA LEU A 29 -3.07 13.60 6.46
C LEU A 29 -1.59 13.40 6.10
N ARG A 30 -0.67 13.59 7.06
CA ARG A 30 0.76 13.33 6.85
C ARG A 30 1.05 11.86 6.59
N LEU A 31 0.39 10.96 7.34
CA LEU A 31 0.51 9.52 7.17
C LEU A 31 0.05 9.08 5.78
N GLU A 32 -1.10 9.56 5.34
CA GLU A 32 -1.64 9.30 4.00
C GLU A 32 -0.67 9.77 2.92
N ALA A 33 -0.24 11.03 2.97
CA ALA A 33 0.63 11.62 1.96
C ALA A 33 1.98 10.89 1.87
N GLN A 34 2.56 10.54 3.03
CA GLN A 34 3.80 9.77 3.09
C GLN A 34 3.63 8.34 2.55
N THR A 35 2.54 7.66 2.92
CA THR A 35 2.24 6.31 2.47
C THR A 35 2.03 6.27 0.96
N ARG A 36 1.20 7.17 0.43
CA ARG A 36 0.93 7.28 -0.99
C ARG A 36 2.21 7.53 -1.78
N ARG A 37 3.03 8.50 -1.36
CA ARG A 37 4.31 8.81 -2.00
C ARG A 37 5.24 7.59 -2.00
N PHE A 38 5.44 6.98 -0.84
CA PHE A 38 6.32 5.83 -0.70
C PHE A 38 5.85 4.65 -1.55
N ASN A 39 4.55 4.33 -1.52
CA ASN A 39 4.01 3.20 -2.26
C ASN A 39 4.14 3.38 -3.78
N LEU A 40 3.86 4.59 -4.28
CA LEU A 40 4.06 4.92 -5.70
C LEU A 40 5.53 4.83 -6.10
N GLU A 41 6.46 5.37 -5.29
CA GLU A 41 7.91 5.31 -5.55
C GLU A 41 8.46 3.87 -5.60
N HIS A 42 7.77 2.90 -4.98
CA HIS A 42 8.20 1.50 -4.91
C HIS A 42 7.35 0.54 -5.75
N GLY A 43 6.45 1.04 -6.59
CA GLY A 43 5.61 0.22 -7.46
C GLY A 43 4.57 -0.62 -6.70
N LEU A 44 4.13 -0.14 -5.54
CA LEU A 44 3.09 -0.76 -4.72
C LEU A 44 1.71 -0.19 -5.10
N THR A 45 0.73 -1.08 -5.27
CA THR A 45 -0.68 -0.73 -5.49
C THR A 45 -1.53 -1.19 -4.31
N GLY A 46 -2.77 -0.70 -4.24
CA GLY A 46 -3.69 -1.09 -3.17
C GLY A 46 -4.47 0.10 -2.63
N GLU A 47 -4.99 -0.09 -1.41
CA GLU A 47 -5.82 0.91 -0.74
C GLU A 47 -5.45 0.99 0.75
N LEU A 48 -5.44 2.20 1.29
CA LEU A 48 -5.49 2.44 2.73
C LEU A 48 -6.79 3.15 3.11
N ARG A 49 -7.48 2.62 4.11
CA ARG A 49 -8.71 3.17 4.65
C ARG A 49 -8.59 3.45 6.13
N PHE A 50 -9.14 4.58 6.56
CA PHE A 50 -9.33 4.92 7.97
C PHE A 50 -10.79 5.32 8.20
N ASP A 51 -11.45 4.74 9.20
CA ASP A 51 -12.87 5.00 9.51
C ASP A 51 -13.08 5.85 10.77
N GLY A 52 -11.99 6.38 11.34
CA GLY A 52 -11.99 7.11 12.62
C GLY A 52 -11.47 6.28 13.79
N ARG A 53 -11.51 4.95 13.70
CA ARG A 53 -11.04 4.04 14.76
C ARG A 53 -10.08 2.97 14.26
N SER A 54 -10.27 2.51 13.04
CA SER A 54 -9.56 1.35 12.49
C SER A 54 -8.89 1.69 11.17
N PHE A 55 -7.74 1.07 10.94
CA PHE A 55 -7.09 1.02 9.64
C PHE A 55 -7.41 -0.29 8.94
N THR A 56 -7.72 -0.21 7.66
CA THR A 56 -7.76 -1.35 6.74
C THR A 56 -6.82 -1.04 5.59
N GLN A 57 -5.89 -1.94 5.30
CA GLN A 57 -4.95 -1.74 4.19
C GLN A 57 -4.82 -3.01 3.36
N VAL A 58 -4.75 -2.83 2.04
CA VAL A 58 -4.35 -3.84 1.08
C VAL A 58 -3.11 -3.33 0.35
N LEU A 59 -2.08 -4.15 0.26
CA LEU A 59 -0.82 -3.86 -0.41
C LEU A 59 -0.54 -4.96 -1.44
N GLU A 60 -0.30 -4.57 -2.68
CA GLU A 60 0.08 -5.45 -3.77
C GLU A 60 1.41 -5.01 -4.35
N GLY A 61 2.34 -5.94 -4.49
CA GLY A 61 3.65 -5.65 -5.05
C GLY A 61 4.58 -6.84 -4.97
N CYS A 62 5.84 -6.61 -5.32
CA CYS A 62 6.82 -7.68 -5.22
C CYS A 62 7.07 -8.08 -3.77
N TRP A 63 7.39 -9.36 -3.58
CA TRP A 63 7.83 -9.89 -2.30
C TRP A 63 8.93 -9.05 -1.64
N SER A 64 9.92 -8.58 -2.40
CA SER A 64 11.06 -7.80 -1.86
C SER A 64 10.67 -6.43 -1.32
N ALA A 65 9.57 -5.84 -1.77
CA ALA A 65 9.03 -4.59 -1.23
C ALA A 65 7.99 -4.85 -0.13
N ILE A 66 7.11 -5.84 -0.33
CA ILE A 66 6.04 -6.19 0.61
C ILE A 66 6.60 -6.70 1.94
N MET A 67 7.59 -7.60 1.93
CA MET A 67 8.15 -8.20 3.15
C MET A 67 8.68 -7.18 4.17
N PRO A 68 9.62 -6.28 3.80
CA PRO A 68 10.13 -5.31 4.76
C PRO A 68 9.10 -4.25 5.12
N LEU A 69 8.16 -3.91 4.23
CA LEU A 69 7.07 -2.98 4.53
C LEU A 69 6.07 -3.57 5.53
N SER A 70 5.66 -4.82 5.34
CA SER A 70 4.71 -5.50 6.24
C SER A 70 5.31 -5.63 7.65
N ALA A 71 6.58 -5.99 7.79
CA ALA A 71 7.25 -6.03 9.09
C ALA A 71 7.25 -4.67 9.81
N ARG A 72 7.41 -3.57 9.06
CA ARG A 72 7.35 -2.21 9.62
C ARG A 72 5.94 -1.82 10.04
N ILE A 73 4.93 -2.17 9.24
CA ILE A 73 3.52 -1.97 9.57
C ILE A 73 3.17 -2.74 10.85
N LEU A 74 3.52 -4.03 10.93
CA LEU A 74 3.20 -4.88 12.08
C LEU A 74 3.84 -4.42 13.40
N THR A 75 4.83 -3.53 13.35
CA THR A 75 5.55 -2.99 14.53
C THR A 75 5.29 -1.50 14.76
N ASP A 76 4.42 -0.88 13.96
CA ASP A 76 4.13 0.55 14.07
C ASP A 76 3.24 0.84 15.28
N ARG A 77 3.73 1.70 16.17
CA ARG A 77 3.04 2.01 17.45
C ARG A 77 1.78 2.85 17.32
N ARG A 78 1.42 3.32 16.12
CA ARG A 78 0.21 4.13 15.89
C ARG A 78 -1.05 3.28 15.81
N HIS A 79 -0.91 1.97 15.71
CA HIS A 79 -2.01 1.02 15.67
C HIS A 79 -1.65 -0.27 16.40
N GLY A 80 -2.69 -1.01 16.81
CA GLY A 80 -2.63 -2.24 17.56
C GLY A 80 -3.79 -3.16 17.14
N SER A 81 -4.01 -4.24 17.89
CA SER A 81 -5.07 -5.21 17.59
C SER A 81 -5.04 -5.67 16.13
N ILE A 82 -3.83 -5.94 15.60
CA ILE A 82 -3.63 -6.20 14.17
C ILE A 82 -4.11 -7.62 13.83
N SER A 83 -4.97 -7.72 12.82
CA SER A 83 -5.43 -8.97 12.22
C SER A 83 -5.03 -9.01 10.74
N ILE A 84 -4.20 -9.97 10.36
CA ILE A 84 -3.77 -10.17 8.98
C ILE A 84 -4.88 -10.93 8.25
N SER A 85 -5.47 -10.30 7.23
CA SER A 85 -6.56 -10.88 6.43
C SER A 85 -6.02 -11.70 5.26
N ALA A 86 -4.92 -11.28 4.65
CA ALA A 86 -4.24 -12.06 3.63
C ALA A 86 -2.73 -11.82 3.65
N PHE A 87 -1.97 -12.90 3.43
CA PHE A 87 -0.60 -12.79 2.99
C PHE A 87 -0.29 -13.94 2.03
N ARG A 88 -0.39 -13.67 0.72
CA ARG A 88 -0.43 -14.73 -0.30
C ARG A 88 0.12 -14.27 -1.64
N PRO A 89 0.70 -15.18 -2.46
CA PRO A 89 1.00 -14.89 -3.85
C PRO A 89 -0.29 -14.59 -4.63
N ILE A 90 -0.19 -13.67 -5.58
CA ILE A 90 -1.27 -13.34 -6.52
C ILE A 90 -0.74 -13.39 -7.95
N LEU A 91 -1.62 -13.73 -8.90
CA LEU A 91 -1.24 -13.84 -10.31
C LEU A 91 -1.24 -12.48 -11.02
N ALA A 92 -2.12 -11.57 -10.60
CA ALA A 92 -2.28 -10.22 -11.15
C ALA A 92 -2.72 -9.26 -10.04
N ARG A 93 -2.42 -7.98 -10.22
CA ARG A 93 -2.86 -6.89 -9.33
C ARG A 93 -4.37 -6.70 -9.45
N ARG A 94 -5.04 -6.46 -8.33
CA ARG A 94 -6.46 -6.08 -8.30
C ARG A 94 -6.63 -4.56 -8.35
N PHE A 95 -5.60 -3.81 -7.94
CA PHE A 95 -5.60 -2.36 -7.92
C PHE A 95 -4.65 -1.82 -8.98
N THR A 96 -5.15 -0.93 -9.84
CA THR A 96 -4.37 -0.29 -10.90
C THR A 96 -3.41 0.78 -10.37
N THR A 97 -3.74 1.38 -9.22
CA THR A 97 -2.93 2.41 -8.56
C THR A 97 -3.14 2.37 -7.04
N TRP A 98 -2.53 3.32 -6.33
CA TRP A 98 -2.74 3.53 -4.91
C TRP A 98 -3.95 4.45 -4.65
N SER A 99 -4.88 4.03 -3.79
CA SER A 99 -5.99 4.85 -3.29
C SER A 99 -5.96 5.00 -1.77
N SER A 100 -6.57 6.07 -1.27
CA SER A 100 -6.75 6.31 0.16
C SER A 100 -8.19 6.76 0.43
N VAL A 101 -8.83 6.25 1.48
CA VAL A 101 -10.23 6.55 1.84
C VAL A 101 -10.34 6.94 3.31
N GLY A 102 -11.13 7.97 3.62
CA GLY A 102 -11.40 8.38 5.02
C GLY A 102 -10.32 9.25 5.67
N PHE A 103 -9.47 9.89 4.86
CA PHE A 103 -8.43 10.82 5.31
C PHE A 103 -8.77 12.31 5.10
N GLY A 104 -10.02 12.65 4.75
CA GLY A 104 -10.39 14.00 4.34
C GLY A 104 -11.07 14.88 5.41
N VAL A 105 -10.60 16.12 5.52
CA VAL A 105 -11.42 17.31 5.24
C VAL A 105 -10.64 18.17 4.23
N GLY A 106 -11.26 18.43 3.07
CA GLY A 106 -10.98 19.47 2.07
C GLY A 106 -9.54 19.98 1.85
N GLU A 107 -9.07 19.76 0.61
CA GLU A 107 -8.05 20.55 -0.09
C GLU A 107 -6.57 20.33 0.31
N ALA A 108 -5.76 20.11 -0.73
CA ALA A 108 -4.34 19.84 -0.72
C ALA A 108 -3.47 21.05 -0.30
N ALA A 109 -3.80 21.70 0.82
CA ALA A 109 -3.11 22.90 1.27
C ALA A 109 -2.09 22.62 2.38
N ALA A 110 -0.83 22.91 2.04
CA ALA A 110 0.26 23.28 2.94
C ALA A 110 0.98 22.17 3.73
N LEU A 111 1.77 21.36 3.02
CA LEU A 111 3.00 20.82 3.61
C LEU A 111 4.12 21.88 3.53
N ARG A 112 4.04 22.93 4.35
CA ARG A 112 5.21 23.77 4.68
C ARG A 112 5.72 23.34 6.05
N SER A 113 6.93 22.79 6.03
CA SER A 113 7.82 22.44 7.16
C SER A 113 7.25 22.65 8.58
N VAL A 114 6.74 21.58 9.18
CA VAL A 114 6.60 21.48 10.64
C VAL A 114 7.26 20.17 11.08
N GLY A 115 8.09 20.30 12.11
CA GLY A 115 9.07 19.34 12.59
C GLY A 115 8.52 17.97 13.01
N ALA A 116 9.47 17.05 13.07
CA ALA A 116 9.29 15.63 13.31
C ALA A 116 8.51 15.32 14.60
N ALA A 117 7.34 14.70 14.43
CA ALA A 117 6.75 13.81 15.41
C ALA A 117 5.95 12.75 14.64
N GLY A 118 6.53 11.54 14.53
CA GLY A 118 6.00 10.42 13.75
C GLY A 118 6.85 10.08 12.53
N ASN A 119 8.14 9.85 12.73
CA ASN A 119 9.05 9.34 11.70
C ASN A 119 8.75 7.87 11.42
N LEU A 120 7.86 7.62 10.46
CA LEU A 120 8.00 6.45 9.60
C LEU A 120 9.37 6.58 8.94
N ARG A 121 10.40 5.94 9.52
CA ARG A 121 11.70 5.80 8.86
C ARG A 121 11.48 4.86 7.68
N PHE A 122 11.10 5.42 6.54
CA PHE A 122 11.20 4.73 5.26
C PHE A 122 12.68 4.56 4.95
N LEU A 123 13.23 3.41 5.38
CA LEU A 123 14.49 2.94 4.85
C LEU A 123 14.33 2.78 3.33
N PRO A 124 15.38 3.04 2.54
CA PRO A 124 15.33 2.80 1.11
C PRO A 124 15.01 1.32 0.87
N LEU A 125 13.84 1.03 0.31
CA LEU A 125 13.57 -0.28 -0.27
C LEU A 125 14.05 -0.24 -1.72
N VAL A 126 14.45 -1.40 -2.25
CA VAL A 126 14.72 -1.52 -3.68
C VAL A 126 13.37 -1.37 -4.39
N PRO A 127 13.16 -0.37 -5.26
CA PRO A 127 11.91 -0.22 -5.99
C PRO A 127 11.63 -1.47 -6.80
N CYS A 128 10.39 -1.96 -6.75
CA CYS A 128 9.93 -2.92 -7.75
C CYS A 128 9.81 -2.16 -9.06
N LEU A 129 10.63 -2.48 -10.07
CA LEU A 129 10.29 -2.05 -11.43
C LEU A 129 8.91 -2.64 -11.78
N PRO A 130 8.03 -1.86 -12.45
CA PRO A 130 6.78 -2.40 -12.96
C PRO A 130 7.07 -3.57 -13.91
N LEU A 131 6.27 -4.63 -13.83
CA LEU A 131 6.40 -5.75 -14.73
C LEU A 131 5.87 -5.30 -16.10
N GLU A 132 6.69 -5.40 -17.15
CA GLU A 132 6.20 -5.30 -18.53
C GLU A 132 5.16 -6.42 -18.73
N GLY A 133 3.87 -6.07 -18.79
CA GLY A 133 2.77 -7.04 -18.94
C GLY A 133 1.46 -6.68 -18.25
N ASP A 134 1.45 -5.71 -17.32
CA ASP A 134 0.25 -5.34 -16.54
C ASP A 134 -0.87 -4.66 -17.37
N ALA A 135 -0.65 -4.41 -18.68
CA ALA A 135 -1.52 -3.60 -19.52
C ALA A 135 -2.24 -4.34 -20.68
N GLU A 136 -2.01 -5.64 -20.88
CA GLU A 136 -2.42 -6.31 -22.14
C GLU A 136 -3.62 -7.27 -22.05
N ASP A 137 -4.24 -7.48 -20.88
CA ASP A 137 -5.33 -8.48 -20.73
C ASP A 137 -6.75 -7.88 -20.67
N ALA A 138 -6.91 -6.56 -20.81
CA ALA A 138 -8.21 -5.89 -20.73
C ALA A 138 -8.92 -5.68 -22.09
N ARG A 139 -8.38 -6.21 -23.20
CA ARG A 139 -8.91 -5.94 -24.56
C ARG A 139 -9.67 -7.09 -25.22
N ASP A 140 -9.76 -8.26 -24.60
CA ASP A 140 -10.33 -9.45 -25.26
C ASP A 140 -11.65 -9.92 -24.65
N THR A 141 -12.69 -9.06 -24.67
CA THR A 141 -14.09 -9.53 -24.45
C THR A 141 -15.15 -8.71 -25.20
N VAL A 142 -14.80 -7.97 -26.25
CA VAL A 142 -15.79 -7.29 -27.10
C VAL A 142 -15.59 -7.71 -28.56
N ARG A 143 -15.78 -9.00 -28.86
CA ARG A 143 -16.07 -9.44 -30.23
C ARG A 143 -16.77 -10.79 -30.27
N ALA A 144 -18.04 -10.82 -29.89
CA ALA A 144 -18.96 -11.90 -30.26
C ALA A 144 -20.39 -11.37 -30.31
N THR A 145 -20.73 -10.64 -31.38
CA THR A 145 -22.12 -10.53 -31.83
C THR A 145 -22.09 -10.32 -33.35
N THR A 146 -22.28 -11.40 -34.08
CA THR A 146 -22.71 -11.42 -35.47
C THR A 146 -23.68 -12.57 -35.60
#